data_AF-A0A9D7VQF7-F1
#
_entry.id   AF-A0A9D7VQF7-F1
#
_cell.length_a   1.000
_cell.length_b   1.000
_cell.length_c   1.000
_cell.angle_alpha   90.00
_cell.angle_beta   90.00
_cell.angle_gamma   90.00
#
_symmetry.space_group_name_H-M   'P 1'
#
loop_
_entity.id
_entity.type
_entity.pdbx_description
1 polymer ?
#
loop_
_entity_poly.entity_id
_entity_poly.type
_entity_poly.pdbx_seq_one_letter_code
_entity_poly.pdbx_strand_id
1 'polypeptide(L)'
;MMQELADKVWGNPGFHDAAHRIEIAWLTKEIGGIVDGHADIADATRLMRSAAILACSETADHRRSAFRVATCAYDLFGTGQVPLDQALRVVLTRLGNFPSIGTRADVASARASLPLMLAAEEIASADAHEVTINGQTVLLTDFQQNLWLNLIQSRRIALAAPTSAGKSFVLQGYLSALFDNEQPKSVVYLVPTRALIAQVAEDLKIQLQGMHEDVPDIVTVPIDAETPLAERAIYVMTQERVQLALGAHPDFSASVIIVDEAHSIADGSRGVLLQWVIDDLLIRNPASQILFASPAIRNLDVFGRLFGLDDVVEFSSVEPTVAQNFLVTTVESATKGKLVIHTAGDGSRTLRQVATLQLGRTVASRTEKLVHIPAVLGQGHSNIIYANGAAEAESVALQLAELMSDREPTEARLALSDLAKEAVHANYALVECVKHGVAFHYSNIPTQLRRAIEAAVSSGEIDYLVCTSTLLQGVNLPAKNIFMFAPEKVGPEHWSRQTSGTLLVAPAGSSRSFKATSSSSTMTNGRRSRSTAQKIRSSLRRLRAASTNIMTS
;
A
#
# COMPACT_ATOMS: atom_id res chain seq x y z
N MET A 1 5.21 -24.63 -24.17
CA MET A 1 4.60 -25.78 -23.45
C MET A 1 3.91 -25.38 -22.14
N MET A 2 4.60 -24.79 -21.14
CA MET A 2 3.95 -24.39 -19.87
C MET A 2 2.90 -23.29 -20.04
N GLN A 3 3.17 -22.28 -20.87
CA GLN A 3 2.18 -21.22 -21.16
C GLN A 3 0.90 -21.79 -21.79
N GLU A 4 1.00 -22.69 -22.78
CA GLU A 4 -0.17 -23.34 -23.39
C GLU A 4 -1.00 -24.15 -22.39
N LEU A 5 -0.35 -24.80 -21.41
CA LEU A 5 -1.03 -25.49 -20.32
C LEU A 5 -1.76 -24.51 -19.41
N ALA A 6 -1.11 -23.39 -19.05
CA ALA A 6 -1.73 -22.31 -18.28
C ALA A 6 -2.95 -21.73 -19.01
N ASP A 7 -2.85 -21.47 -20.31
CA ASP A 7 -3.95 -20.94 -21.13
C ASP A 7 -5.13 -21.94 -21.20
N LYS A 8 -4.85 -23.25 -21.25
CA LYS A 8 -5.89 -24.30 -21.19
C LYS A 8 -6.59 -24.35 -19.83
N VAL A 9 -5.84 -24.25 -18.74
CA VAL A 9 -6.40 -24.18 -17.38
C VAL A 9 -7.26 -22.93 -17.25
N TRP A 10 -6.76 -21.78 -17.71
CA TRP A 10 -7.46 -20.50 -17.69
C TRP A 10 -8.73 -20.51 -18.54
N GLY A 11 -8.71 -21.17 -19.70
CA GLY A 11 -9.87 -21.29 -20.58
C GLY A 11 -10.98 -22.20 -20.05
N ASN A 12 -10.75 -22.94 -18.95
CA ASN A 12 -11.72 -23.87 -18.38
C ASN A 12 -12.72 -23.14 -17.44
N PRO A 13 -14.03 -23.08 -17.77
CA PRO A 13 -15.02 -22.42 -16.91
C PRO A 13 -15.11 -23.05 -15.51
N GLY A 14 -14.91 -24.37 -15.41
CA GLY A 14 -14.96 -25.08 -14.13
C GLY A 14 -13.84 -24.69 -13.16
N PHE A 15 -12.69 -24.24 -13.68
CA PHE A 15 -11.63 -23.66 -12.85
C PHE A 15 -12.10 -22.36 -12.19
N HIS A 16 -12.66 -21.44 -12.98
CA HIS A 16 -13.15 -20.15 -12.47
C HIS A 16 -14.28 -20.33 -11.46
N ASP A 17 -15.24 -21.21 -11.74
CA ASP A 17 -16.34 -21.49 -10.81
C ASP A 17 -15.85 -22.06 -9.48
N ALA A 18 -14.88 -22.99 -9.50
CA ALA A 18 -14.29 -23.54 -8.29
C ALA A 18 -13.44 -22.51 -7.54
N ALA A 19 -12.60 -21.75 -8.27
CA ALA A 19 -11.80 -20.67 -7.70
C ALA A 19 -12.67 -19.65 -6.97
N HIS A 20 -13.79 -19.26 -7.58
CA HIS A 20 -14.76 -18.36 -6.96
C HIS A 20 -15.43 -18.95 -5.72
N ARG A 21 -15.79 -20.24 -5.71
CA ARG A 21 -16.37 -20.87 -4.51
C ARG A 21 -15.40 -20.84 -3.33
N ILE A 22 -14.14 -21.17 -3.57
CA ILE A 22 -13.07 -21.10 -2.57
C ILE A 22 -12.87 -19.66 -2.08
N GLU A 23 -12.82 -18.70 -2.99
CA GLU A 23 -12.66 -17.28 -2.64
C GLU A 23 -13.82 -16.75 -1.79
N ILE A 24 -15.07 -17.06 -2.15
CA ILE A 24 -16.25 -16.67 -1.38
C ILE A 24 -16.23 -17.34 0.00
N ALA A 25 -15.97 -18.65 0.07
CA ALA A 25 -15.89 -19.35 1.35
C ALA A 25 -14.81 -18.75 2.27
N TRP A 26 -13.65 -18.42 1.70
CA TRP A 26 -12.57 -17.76 2.43
C TRP A 26 -12.97 -16.35 2.90
N LEU A 27 -13.58 -15.54 2.03
CA LEU A 27 -14.08 -14.21 2.40
C LEU A 27 -15.14 -14.28 3.49
N THR A 28 -16.08 -15.22 3.40
CA THR A 28 -17.12 -15.45 4.42
C THR A 28 -16.49 -15.78 5.77
N LYS A 29 -15.46 -16.63 5.80
CA LYS A 29 -14.69 -16.93 7.02
C LYS A 29 -14.01 -15.68 7.59
N GLU A 30 -13.34 -14.89 6.75
CA GLU A 30 -12.60 -13.68 7.21
C GLU A 30 -13.50 -12.61 7.80
N ILE A 31 -14.74 -12.48 7.32
CA ILE A 31 -15.73 -11.53 7.88
C ILE A 31 -16.54 -12.11 9.04
N GLY A 32 -16.14 -13.27 9.58
CA GLY A 32 -16.82 -13.93 10.71
C GLY A 32 -18.18 -14.56 10.36
N GLY A 33 -18.46 -14.77 9.08
CA GLY A 33 -19.66 -15.46 8.60
C GLY A 33 -19.55 -16.97 8.70
N ILE A 34 -20.71 -17.65 8.67
CA ILE A 34 -20.78 -19.12 8.61
C ILE A 34 -20.48 -19.55 7.17
N VAL A 35 -19.47 -20.39 6.99
CA VAL A 35 -19.12 -20.97 5.69
C VAL A 35 -20.08 -22.12 5.40
N ASP A 36 -21.14 -21.86 4.65
CA ASP A 36 -22.06 -22.91 4.21
C ASP A 36 -21.42 -23.74 3.09
N GLY A 37 -21.00 -24.97 3.41
CA GLY A 37 -20.99 -26.20 2.57
C GLY A 37 -20.46 -26.21 1.11
N HIS A 38 -19.97 -25.12 0.54
CA HIS A 38 -19.69 -25.01 -0.90
C HIS A 38 -18.19 -25.09 -1.26
N ALA A 39 -17.32 -25.16 -0.26
CA ALA A 39 -15.89 -25.35 -0.44
C ALA A 39 -15.49 -26.70 0.17
N ASP A 40 -15.05 -27.64 -0.66
CA ASP A 40 -14.50 -28.91 -0.22
C ASP A 40 -12.99 -29.00 -0.48
N ILE A 41 -12.33 -29.92 0.23
CA ILE A 41 -10.90 -30.16 0.11
C ILE A 41 -10.49 -30.71 -1.27
N ALA A 42 -11.42 -31.34 -2.00
CA ALA A 42 -11.15 -31.92 -3.30
C ALA A 42 -11.01 -30.83 -4.37
N ASP A 43 -11.90 -29.84 -4.35
CA ASP A 43 -11.81 -28.61 -5.14
C ASP A 43 -10.54 -27.84 -4.78
N ALA A 44 -10.25 -27.63 -3.50
CA ALA A 44 -9.00 -27.00 -3.06
C ALA A 44 -7.76 -27.71 -3.63
N THR A 45 -7.72 -29.04 -3.57
CA THR A 45 -6.59 -29.83 -4.10
C THR A 45 -6.46 -29.70 -5.63
N ARG A 46 -7.57 -29.74 -6.37
CA ARG A 46 -7.56 -29.53 -7.84
C ARG A 46 -7.10 -28.12 -8.21
N LEU A 47 -7.57 -27.14 -7.45
CA LEU A 47 -7.24 -25.74 -7.62
C LEU A 47 -5.76 -25.46 -7.30
N MET A 48 -5.18 -26.09 -6.28
CA MET A 48 -3.74 -25.97 -5.98
C MET A 48 -2.87 -26.48 -7.13
N ARG A 49 -3.27 -27.61 -7.76
CA ARG A 49 -2.58 -28.10 -8.96
C ARG A 49 -2.69 -27.11 -10.12
N SER A 50 -3.87 -26.54 -10.32
CA SER A 50 -4.12 -25.53 -11.36
C SER A 50 -3.31 -24.25 -11.09
N ALA A 51 -3.26 -23.80 -9.84
CA ALA A 51 -2.47 -22.66 -9.39
C ALA A 51 -0.97 -22.90 -9.62
N ALA A 52 -0.45 -24.09 -9.34
CA ALA A 52 0.96 -24.41 -9.59
C ALA A 52 1.34 -24.39 -11.08
N ILE A 53 0.38 -24.60 -11.99
CA ILE A 53 0.57 -24.44 -13.44
C ILE A 53 0.47 -22.96 -13.83
N LEU A 54 -0.57 -22.27 -13.37
CA LEU A 54 -0.79 -20.85 -13.66
C LEU A 54 0.34 -19.95 -13.12
N ALA A 55 0.99 -20.34 -12.02
CA ALA A 55 2.15 -19.66 -11.46
C ALA A 55 3.34 -19.59 -12.41
N CYS A 56 3.47 -20.54 -13.34
CA CYS A 56 4.51 -20.55 -14.36
C CYS A 56 4.15 -19.73 -15.61
N SER A 57 3.00 -19.07 -15.64
CA SER A 57 2.55 -18.30 -16.81
C SER A 57 3.24 -16.95 -16.90
N GLU A 58 3.44 -16.43 -18.10
CA GLU A 58 3.89 -15.04 -18.32
C GLU A 58 2.74 -14.02 -18.19
N THR A 59 1.50 -14.50 -18.09
CA THR A 59 0.31 -13.65 -18.03
C THR A 59 0.01 -13.25 -16.58
N ALA A 60 -0.04 -11.93 -16.32
CA ALA A 60 -0.27 -11.39 -14.98
C ALA A 60 -1.59 -11.86 -14.32
N ASP A 61 -2.67 -12.01 -15.09
CA ASP A 61 -3.96 -12.49 -14.56
C ASP A 61 -3.90 -13.96 -14.12
N HIS A 62 -3.15 -14.79 -14.84
CA HIS A 62 -2.93 -16.19 -14.47
C HIS A 62 -2.16 -16.27 -13.15
N ARG A 63 -1.02 -15.56 -13.06
CA ARG A 63 -0.19 -15.50 -11.86
C ARG A 63 -0.96 -14.93 -10.66
N ARG A 64 -1.76 -13.88 -10.87
CA ARG A 64 -2.64 -13.31 -9.83
C ARG A 64 -3.66 -14.33 -9.32
N SER A 65 -4.32 -15.05 -10.21
CA SER A 65 -5.28 -16.09 -9.82
C SER A 65 -4.60 -17.24 -9.09
N ALA A 66 -3.43 -17.68 -9.55
CA ALA A 66 -2.63 -18.70 -8.88
C ALA A 66 -2.35 -18.33 -7.42
N PHE A 67 -1.87 -17.11 -7.18
CA PHE A 67 -1.62 -16.60 -5.84
C PHE A 67 -2.89 -16.60 -4.97
N ARG A 68 -3.98 -16.03 -5.49
CA ARG A 68 -5.25 -15.89 -4.75
C ARG A 68 -5.84 -17.24 -4.38
N VAL A 69 -5.99 -18.11 -5.37
CA VAL A 69 -6.59 -19.44 -5.19
C VAL A 69 -5.77 -20.28 -4.22
N ALA A 70 -4.45 -20.28 -4.36
CA ALA A 70 -3.59 -21.08 -3.50
C ALA A 70 -3.62 -20.60 -2.04
N THR A 71 -3.61 -19.29 -1.84
CA THR A 71 -3.68 -18.69 -0.51
C THR A 71 -5.04 -18.95 0.15
N CYS A 72 -6.15 -18.78 -0.57
CA CYS A 72 -7.49 -19.03 -0.05
C CYS A 72 -7.69 -20.52 0.29
N ALA A 73 -7.22 -21.43 -0.57
CA ALA A 73 -7.29 -22.86 -0.32
C ALA A 73 -6.52 -23.25 0.95
N TYR A 74 -5.29 -22.77 1.10
CA TYR A 74 -4.50 -23.01 2.31
C TYR A 74 -5.15 -22.44 3.57
N ASP A 75 -5.56 -21.17 3.55
CA ASP A 75 -6.12 -20.50 4.74
C ASP A 75 -7.49 -21.10 5.17
N LEU A 76 -8.22 -21.74 4.25
CA LEU A 76 -9.44 -22.48 4.56
C LEU A 76 -9.17 -23.84 5.19
N PHE A 77 -8.27 -24.64 4.62
CA PHE A 77 -8.16 -26.07 4.93
C PHE A 77 -6.88 -26.47 5.67
N GLY A 78 -5.84 -25.63 5.68
CA GLY A 78 -4.55 -25.90 6.32
C GLY A 78 -3.90 -27.19 5.82
N THR A 79 -3.25 -27.91 6.73
CA THR A 79 -2.47 -29.14 6.44
C THR A 79 -3.16 -30.43 6.89
N GLY A 80 -4.40 -30.35 7.40
CA GLY A 80 -5.02 -31.45 8.15
C GLY A 80 -5.33 -32.71 7.33
N GLN A 81 -5.69 -32.57 6.06
CA GLN A 81 -6.06 -33.69 5.18
C GLN A 81 -5.09 -33.90 4.01
N VAL A 82 -4.45 -32.83 3.56
CA VAL A 82 -3.56 -32.79 2.39
C VAL A 82 -2.42 -31.81 2.73
N PRO A 83 -1.17 -32.05 2.30
CA PRO A 83 -0.05 -31.13 2.55
C PRO A 83 -0.15 -29.86 1.69
N LEU A 84 -1.13 -29.01 1.97
CA LEU A 84 -1.34 -27.75 1.25
C LEU A 84 -0.25 -26.73 1.54
N ASP A 85 0.47 -26.86 2.65
CA ASP A 85 1.68 -26.09 2.99
C ASP A 85 2.77 -26.27 1.93
N GLN A 86 3.06 -27.53 1.55
CA GLN A 86 4.04 -27.86 0.50
C GLN A 86 3.58 -27.33 -0.86
N ALA A 87 2.30 -27.54 -1.19
CA ALA A 87 1.75 -27.07 -2.46
C ALA A 87 1.74 -25.54 -2.55
N LEU A 88 1.41 -24.84 -1.46
CA LEU A 88 1.45 -23.38 -1.41
C LEU A 88 2.88 -22.87 -1.54
N ARG A 89 3.85 -23.52 -0.90
CA ARG A 89 5.27 -23.19 -1.03
C ARG A 89 5.71 -23.25 -2.49
N VAL A 90 5.38 -24.32 -3.21
CA VAL A 90 5.71 -24.48 -4.64
C VAL A 90 5.08 -23.36 -5.48
N VAL A 91 3.80 -23.03 -5.23
CA VAL A 91 3.13 -21.93 -5.94
C VAL A 91 3.85 -20.60 -5.66
N LEU A 92 4.19 -20.29 -4.41
CA LEU A 92 4.87 -19.05 -4.04
C LEU A 92 6.28 -18.96 -4.62
N THR A 93 7.03 -20.05 -4.64
CA THR A 93 8.35 -20.15 -5.27
C THR A 93 8.25 -19.86 -6.77
N ARG A 94 7.30 -20.47 -7.48
CA ARG A 94 7.10 -20.27 -8.93
C ARG A 94 6.64 -18.85 -9.28
N LEU A 95 5.96 -18.18 -8.35
CA LEU A 95 5.59 -16.78 -8.46
C LEU A 95 6.73 -15.82 -8.08
N GLY A 96 7.91 -16.32 -7.66
CA GLY A 96 9.00 -15.50 -7.13
C GLY A 96 8.64 -14.78 -5.82
N ASN A 97 7.58 -15.19 -5.12
CA ASN A 97 7.05 -14.51 -3.93
C ASN A 97 7.60 -15.13 -2.63
N PHE A 98 8.93 -15.19 -2.53
CA PHE A 98 9.66 -15.71 -1.37
C PHE A 98 9.30 -15.03 -0.04
N PRO A 99 9.10 -13.69 0.02
CA PRO A 99 8.71 -13.04 1.27
C PRO A 99 7.38 -13.56 1.84
N SER A 100 6.48 -14.09 1.00
CA SER A 100 5.21 -14.66 1.47
C SER A 100 5.36 -16.04 2.09
N ILE A 101 6.43 -16.78 1.79
CA ILE A 101 6.72 -18.09 2.40
C ILE A 101 6.96 -17.92 3.91
N GLY A 102 7.73 -16.92 4.31
CA GLY A 102 8.04 -16.64 5.72
C GLY A 102 6.85 -16.16 6.55
N THR A 103 5.74 -15.77 5.94
CA THR A 103 4.55 -15.28 6.66
C THR A 103 3.72 -16.36 7.33
N ARG A 104 4.02 -17.64 7.05
CA ARG A 104 3.33 -18.81 7.59
C ARG A 104 4.38 -19.82 8.03
N ALA A 105 4.42 -20.13 9.33
CA ALA A 105 5.43 -21.01 9.91
C ALA A 105 5.44 -22.41 9.26
N ASP A 106 4.25 -22.98 9.00
CA ASP A 106 4.12 -24.31 8.39
C ASP A 106 4.62 -24.33 6.94
N VAL A 107 4.31 -23.28 6.16
CA VAL A 107 4.79 -23.14 4.78
C VAL A 107 6.31 -22.94 4.75
N ALA A 108 6.85 -22.20 5.72
CA ALA A 108 8.29 -21.99 5.87
C ALA A 108 9.04 -23.29 6.23
N SER A 109 8.48 -24.12 7.11
CA SER A 109 9.07 -25.40 7.53
C SER A 109 8.87 -26.52 6.51
N ALA A 110 7.87 -26.42 5.62
CA ALA A 110 7.55 -27.40 4.59
C ALA A 110 8.72 -27.73 3.64
N ARG A 111 9.76 -26.89 3.54
CA ARG A 111 10.97 -27.15 2.73
C ARG A 111 11.58 -28.51 3.02
N ALA A 112 11.65 -28.89 4.29
CA ALA A 112 12.26 -30.15 4.73
C ALA A 112 11.50 -31.39 4.25
N SER A 113 10.22 -31.22 3.88
CA SER A 113 9.34 -32.29 3.43
C SER A 113 9.09 -32.26 1.91
N LEU A 114 9.70 -31.33 1.18
CA LEU A 114 9.55 -31.25 -0.27
C LEU A 114 10.28 -32.41 -0.97
N PRO A 115 9.68 -33.00 -2.02
CA PRO A 115 10.39 -33.89 -2.92
C PRO A 115 11.64 -33.22 -3.51
N LEU A 116 12.73 -33.98 -3.69
CA LEU A 116 14.04 -33.48 -4.11
C LEU A 116 13.98 -32.58 -5.36
N MET A 117 13.17 -32.96 -6.36
CA MET A 117 13.02 -32.18 -7.59
C MET A 117 12.43 -30.79 -7.34
N LEU A 118 11.45 -30.67 -6.44
CA LEU A 118 10.82 -29.40 -6.08
C LEU A 118 11.72 -28.57 -5.16
N ALA A 119 12.48 -29.23 -4.27
CA ALA A 119 13.48 -28.56 -3.46
C ALA A 119 14.63 -28.00 -4.31
N ALA A 120 15.07 -28.75 -5.33
CA ALA A 120 16.08 -28.30 -6.29
C ALA A 120 15.56 -27.15 -7.18
N GLU A 121 14.30 -27.22 -7.63
CA GLU A 121 13.61 -26.11 -8.32
C GLU A 121 13.63 -24.84 -7.44
N GLU A 122 13.31 -24.97 -6.16
CA GLU A 122 13.35 -23.84 -5.23
C GLU A 122 14.75 -23.29 -4.99
N ILE A 123 15.77 -24.15 -4.85
CA ILE A 123 17.17 -23.71 -4.69
C ILE A 123 17.60 -22.91 -5.92
N ALA A 124 17.41 -23.45 -7.12
CA ALA A 124 17.78 -22.76 -8.35
C ALA A 124 17.03 -21.42 -8.50
N SER A 125 15.75 -21.39 -8.10
CA SER A 125 14.98 -20.15 -8.10
C SER A 125 15.46 -19.17 -7.03
N ALA A 126 15.86 -19.64 -5.85
CA ALA A 126 16.36 -18.80 -4.76
C ALA A 126 17.71 -18.18 -5.11
N ASP A 127 18.64 -18.97 -5.65
CA ASP A 127 19.96 -18.51 -6.12
C ASP A 127 19.82 -17.37 -7.14
N ALA A 128 18.83 -17.48 -8.03
CA ALA A 128 18.54 -16.44 -8.99
C ALA A 128 18.05 -15.16 -8.33
N HIS A 129 17.41 -15.20 -7.15
CA HIS A 129 16.80 -14.05 -6.48
C HIS A 129 17.57 -13.56 -5.25
N GLU A 130 18.74 -14.13 -5.00
CA GLU A 130 19.56 -13.84 -3.84
C GLU A 130 20.41 -12.59 -4.05
N VAL A 131 20.35 -11.67 -3.08
CA VAL A 131 21.25 -10.51 -2.99
C VAL A 131 21.81 -10.38 -1.59
N THR A 132 23.02 -9.84 -1.48
CA THR A 132 23.63 -9.51 -0.19
C THR A 132 23.43 -8.02 0.09
N ILE A 133 22.71 -7.70 1.16
CA ILE A 133 22.51 -6.34 1.65
C ILE A 133 23.06 -6.29 3.08
N ASN A 134 24.03 -5.42 3.35
CA ASN A 134 24.65 -5.26 4.68
C ASN A 134 25.16 -6.58 5.28
N GLY A 135 25.79 -7.42 4.46
CA GLY A 135 26.29 -8.74 4.87
C GLY A 135 25.21 -9.79 5.12
N GLN A 136 23.93 -9.46 4.92
CA GLN A 136 22.82 -10.41 5.03
C GLN A 136 22.34 -10.84 3.64
N THR A 137 22.17 -12.15 3.48
CA THR A 137 21.50 -12.75 2.33
C THR A 137 20.00 -12.49 2.40
N VAL A 138 19.46 -11.87 1.35
CA VAL A 138 18.03 -11.59 1.20
C VAL A 138 17.52 -12.13 -0.14
N LEU A 139 16.36 -12.81 -0.11
CA LEU A 139 15.65 -13.22 -1.31
C LEU A 139 14.66 -12.13 -1.74
N LEU A 140 14.85 -11.64 -2.97
CA LEU A 140 14.00 -10.63 -3.59
C LEU A 140 12.90 -11.28 -4.45
N THR A 141 11.84 -10.53 -4.74
CA THR A 141 10.91 -10.89 -5.82
C THR A 141 11.50 -10.56 -7.21
N ASP A 142 10.94 -11.12 -8.29
CA ASP A 142 11.33 -10.80 -9.68
C ASP A 142 11.45 -9.28 -9.92
N PHE A 143 10.44 -8.53 -9.44
CA PHE A 143 10.40 -7.07 -9.53
C PHE A 143 11.53 -6.41 -8.73
N GLN A 144 11.71 -6.84 -7.47
CA GLN A 144 12.71 -6.28 -6.58
C GLN A 144 14.12 -6.55 -7.09
N GLN A 145 14.37 -7.75 -7.63
CA GLN A 145 15.64 -8.13 -8.21
C GLN A 145 15.95 -7.32 -9.47
N ASN A 146 14.98 -7.19 -10.39
CA ASN A 146 15.16 -6.38 -11.59
C ASN A 146 15.49 -4.92 -11.22
N LEU A 147 14.79 -4.36 -10.22
CA LEU A 147 15.10 -3.04 -9.69
C LEU A 147 16.52 -2.97 -9.11
N TRP A 148 16.90 -3.92 -8.27
CA TRP A 148 18.24 -3.99 -7.67
C TRP A 148 19.36 -4.01 -8.73
N LEU A 149 19.24 -4.90 -9.74
CA LEU A 149 20.23 -5.04 -10.80
C LEU A 149 20.41 -3.76 -11.62
N ASN A 150 19.32 -3.09 -11.98
CA ASN A 150 19.40 -1.81 -12.70
C ASN A 150 20.00 -0.70 -11.83
N LEU A 151 19.69 -0.68 -10.53
CA LEU A 151 20.23 0.30 -9.59
C LEU A 151 21.74 0.18 -9.43
N ILE A 152 22.26 -1.03 -9.18
CA ILE A 152 23.71 -1.26 -9.01
C ILE A 152 24.50 -1.04 -10.31
N GLN A 153 23.86 -1.20 -11.47
CA GLN A 153 24.45 -0.88 -12.78
C GLN A 153 24.41 0.62 -13.12
N SER A 154 23.99 1.48 -12.17
CA SER A 154 23.88 2.93 -12.34
C SER A 154 22.97 3.35 -13.51
N ARG A 155 21.98 2.51 -13.86
CA ARG A 155 21.01 2.83 -14.92
C ARG A 155 20.03 3.91 -14.46
N ARG A 156 19.57 4.73 -15.41
CA ARG A 156 18.41 5.60 -15.22
C ARG A 156 17.14 4.76 -15.35
N ILE A 157 16.19 4.93 -14.44
CA ILE A 157 15.06 4.01 -14.29
C ILE A 157 13.76 4.80 -14.19
N ALA A 158 12.73 4.35 -14.90
CA ALA A 158 11.35 4.74 -14.64
C ALA A 158 10.53 3.48 -14.36
N LEU A 159 9.87 3.43 -13.21
CA LEU A 159 9.11 2.25 -12.81
C LEU A 159 7.72 2.56 -12.30
N ALA A 160 6.79 1.69 -12.67
CA ALA A 160 5.41 1.69 -12.19
C ALA A 160 5.16 0.46 -11.34
N ALA A 161 5.00 0.61 -10.03
CA ALA A 161 4.66 -0.53 -9.17
C ALA A 161 3.86 -0.08 -7.94
N PRO A 162 2.91 -0.87 -7.44
CA PRO A 162 2.18 -0.55 -6.22
C PRO A 162 3.12 -0.49 -5.00
N THR A 163 2.73 0.22 -3.93
CA THR A 163 3.53 0.33 -2.70
C THR A 163 3.86 -1.04 -2.09
N SER A 164 2.95 -2.01 -2.24
CA SER A 164 3.13 -3.40 -1.80
C SER A 164 4.22 -4.16 -2.57
N ALA A 165 4.68 -3.67 -3.74
CA ALA A 165 5.74 -4.33 -4.50
C ALA A 165 7.11 -4.32 -3.80
N GLY A 166 7.24 -3.59 -2.68
CA GLY A 166 8.46 -3.61 -1.87
C GLY A 166 9.59 -2.73 -2.43
N LYS A 167 9.24 -1.66 -3.15
CA LYS A 167 10.19 -0.67 -3.69
C LYS A 167 11.09 -0.08 -2.59
N SER A 168 10.49 0.39 -1.49
CA SER A 168 11.22 1.04 -0.41
C SER A 168 12.31 0.16 0.18
N PHE A 169 12.05 -1.15 0.31
CA PHE A 169 13.03 -2.13 0.79
C PHE A 169 14.27 -2.19 -0.12
N VAL A 170 14.07 -2.27 -1.44
CA VAL A 170 15.16 -2.31 -2.42
C VAL A 170 15.94 -0.99 -2.42
N LEU A 171 15.24 0.15 -2.34
CA LEU A 171 15.88 1.47 -2.29
C LEU A 171 16.71 1.67 -1.03
N GLN A 172 16.21 1.24 0.12
CA GLN A 172 16.95 1.30 1.39
C GLN A 172 18.21 0.43 1.34
N GLY A 173 18.09 -0.81 0.86
CA GLY A 173 19.25 -1.68 0.66
C GLY A 173 20.27 -1.11 -0.33
N TYR A 174 19.79 -0.53 -1.44
CA TYR A 174 20.64 0.08 -2.45
C TYR A 174 21.38 1.29 -1.90
N LEU A 175 20.69 2.17 -1.15
CA LEU A 175 21.31 3.32 -0.52
C LEU A 175 22.36 2.89 0.49
N SER A 176 22.09 1.87 1.30
CA SER A 176 23.10 1.30 2.20
C SER A 176 24.35 0.83 1.45
N ALA A 177 24.17 0.01 0.40
CA ALA A 177 25.27 -0.46 -0.44
C ALA A 177 25.98 0.67 -1.23
N LEU A 178 25.25 1.75 -1.55
CA LEU A 178 25.79 2.92 -2.23
C LEU A 178 26.80 3.65 -1.34
N PHE A 179 26.48 3.79 -0.05
CA PHE A 179 27.29 4.48 0.95
C PHE A 179 28.35 3.59 1.60
N ASP A 180 28.28 2.26 1.48
CA ASP A 180 29.41 1.37 1.81
C ASP A 180 30.66 1.65 0.94
N ASN A 181 30.51 2.36 -0.18
CA ASN A 181 31.64 2.81 -1.00
C ASN A 181 32.29 4.10 -0.45
N GLU A 182 33.63 4.17 -0.54
CA GLU A 182 34.42 5.29 -0.01
C GLU A 182 34.26 6.62 -0.77
N GLN A 183 33.65 6.63 -1.97
CA GLN A 183 33.47 7.88 -2.71
C GLN A 183 32.35 8.75 -2.11
N PRO A 184 32.57 10.06 -1.92
CA PRO A 184 31.52 10.97 -1.47
C PRO A 184 30.39 10.99 -2.50
N LYS A 185 29.16 10.78 -2.01
CA LYS A 185 27.95 10.75 -2.81
C LYS A 185 26.87 11.57 -2.10
N SER A 186 26.17 12.37 -2.88
CA SER A 186 25.01 13.14 -2.45
C SER A 186 23.77 12.53 -3.10
N VAL A 187 22.80 12.15 -2.29
CA VAL A 187 21.53 11.60 -2.76
C VAL A 187 20.43 12.61 -2.48
N VAL A 188 19.64 12.94 -3.50
CA VAL A 188 18.40 13.70 -3.31
C VAL A 188 17.22 12.74 -3.42
N TYR A 189 16.51 12.55 -2.31
CA TYR A 189 15.29 11.75 -2.23
C TYR A 189 14.08 12.68 -2.15
N LEU A 190 13.43 12.90 -3.29
CA LEU A 190 12.24 13.72 -3.43
C LEU A 190 10.99 12.93 -3.02
N VAL A 191 10.25 13.48 -2.05
CA VAL A 191 8.96 12.96 -1.59
C VAL A 191 7.89 14.06 -1.66
N PRO A 192 6.62 13.74 -1.94
CA PRO A 192 5.61 14.77 -2.21
C PRO A 192 5.09 15.49 -0.96
N THR A 193 5.29 14.94 0.25
CA THR A 193 4.74 15.51 1.49
C THR A 193 5.72 15.45 2.66
N ARG A 194 5.54 16.37 3.62
CA ARG A 194 6.37 16.46 4.85
C ARG A 194 6.28 15.21 5.72
N ALA A 195 5.17 14.49 5.67
CA ALA A 195 4.99 13.31 6.47
C ALA A 195 5.76 12.12 5.87
N LEU A 196 5.85 12.03 4.54
CA LEU A 196 6.75 11.09 3.87
C LEU A 196 8.23 11.42 4.12
N ILE A 197 8.60 12.70 4.30
CA ILE A 197 9.97 13.04 4.74
C ILE A 197 10.30 12.35 6.06
N ALA A 198 9.43 12.53 7.05
CA ALA A 198 9.66 11.95 8.38
C ALA A 198 9.74 10.42 8.32
N GLN A 199 8.86 9.79 7.53
CA GLN A 199 8.84 8.34 7.35
C GLN A 199 10.12 7.82 6.67
N VAL A 200 10.47 8.35 5.49
CA VAL A 200 11.64 7.90 4.74
C VAL A 200 12.92 8.13 5.55
N ALA A 201 13.02 9.27 6.25
CA ALA A 201 14.16 9.55 7.11
C ALA A 201 14.28 8.57 8.27
N GLU A 202 13.16 8.22 8.93
CA GLU A 202 13.18 7.24 10.03
C GLU A 202 13.53 5.84 9.53
N ASP A 203 12.93 5.40 8.43
CA ASP A 203 13.21 4.10 7.84
C ASP A 203 14.69 3.99 7.40
N LEU A 204 15.26 5.07 6.84
CA LEU A 204 16.68 5.13 6.48
C LEU A 204 17.58 5.11 7.71
N LYS A 205 17.24 5.83 8.80
CA LYS A 205 18.01 5.78 10.05
C LYS A 205 18.10 4.36 10.58
N ILE A 206 16.97 3.64 10.63
CA ILE A 206 16.94 2.25 11.10
C ILE A 206 17.82 1.36 10.22
N GLN A 207 17.75 1.52 8.90
CA GLN A 207 18.54 0.71 7.98
C GLN A 207 20.05 0.99 8.08
N LEU A 208 20.43 2.25 8.25
CA LEU A 208 21.83 2.68 8.29
C LEU A 208 22.47 2.52 9.67
N GLN A 209 21.70 2.25 10.74
CA GLN A 209 22.24 1.95 12.08
C GLN A 209 23.20 0.76 12.11
N GLY A 210 23.12 -0.14 11.13
CA GLY A 210 24.04 -1.27 10.99
C GLY A 210 25.42 -0.93 10.42
N MET A 211 25.63 0.29 9.93
CA MET A 211 26.93 0.74 9.42
C MET A 211 27.82 1.17 10.58
N HIS A 212 29.02 0.60 10.66
CA HIS A 212 29.94 0.81 11.78
C HIS A 212 30.78 2.09 11.66
N GLU A 213 31.03 2.57 10.43
CA GLU A 213 31.79 3.80 10.11
C GLU A 213 31.15 4.53 8.90
N ASP A 214 31.39 5.85 8.78
CA ASP A 214 31.02 6.69 7.61
C ASP A 214 29.53 6.72 7.21
N VAL A 215 28.64 6.67 8.21
CA VAL A 215 27.19 6.83 8.06
C VAL A 215 26.88 8.19 7.41
N PRO A 216 26.08 8.24 6.33
CA PRO A 216 25.72 9.50 5.70
C PRO A 216 24.72 10.31 6.53
N ASP A 217 24.82 11.64 6.42
CA ASP A 217 23.88 12.55 7.06
C ASP A 217 22.50 12.46 6.41
N ILE A 218 21.46 12.19 7.20
CA ILE A 218 20.07 12.25 6.74
C ILE A 218 19.54 13.67 6.97
N VAL A 219 19.56 14.47 5.91
CA VAL A 219 19.16 15.87 5.96
C VAL A 219 17.70 16.01 5.58
N THR A 220 16.88 16.38 6.55
CA THR A 220 15.43 16.58 6.36
C THR A 220 15.00 18.02 6.50
N VAL A 221 15.86 18.90 7.02
CA VAL A 221 15.54 20.31 7.26
C VAL A 221 15.92 21.16 6.05
N PRO A 222 15.25 22.30 5.81
CA PRO A 222 15.68 23.26 4.80
C PRO A 222 17.13 23.70 5.07
N ILE A 223 17.91 23.84 4.02
CA ILE A 223 19.31 24.27 4.08
C ILE A 223 19.36 25.73 3.66
N ASP A 224 19.83 26.59 4.56
CA ASP A 224 20.13 27.98 4.25
C ASP A 224 21.58 28.14 3.75
N ALA A 225 21.93 29.34 3.27
CA ALA A 225 23.25 29.60 2.69
C ALA A 225 24.40 29.52 3.72
N GLU A 226 24.09 29.62 5.02
CA GLU A 226 25.08 29.57 6.10
C GLU A 226 25.38 28.13 6.55
N THR A 227 24.43 27.21 6.32
CA THR A 227 24.59 25.79 6.63
C THR A 227 25.45 25.10 5.56
N PRO A 228 26.64 24.57 5.89
CA PRO A 228 27.49 23.88 4.92
C PRO A 228 26.84 22.58 4.42
N LEU A 229 27.09 22.24 3.16
CA LEU A 229 26.67 20.96 2.59
C LEU A 229 27.56 19.84 3.14
N ALA A 230 26.95 18.77 3.62
CA ALA A 230 27.67 17.57 4.04
C ALA A 230 28.22 16.81 2.83
N GLU A 231 29.44 16.28 2.94
CA GLU A 231 30.11 15.55 1.85
C GLU A 231 29.43 14.20 1.51
N ARG A 232 28.77 13.60 2.51
CA ARG A 232 28.08 12.31 2.43
C ARG A 232 26.69 12.47 3.03
N ALA A 233 25.68 12.70 2.18
CA ALA A 233 24.33 12.99 2.66
C ALA A 233 23.22 12.40 1.80
N ILE A 234 22.13 12.08 2.48
CA ILE A 234 20.83 11.75 1.90
C ILE A 234 19.87 12.89 2.24
N TYR A 235 19.60 13.74 1.26
CA TYR A 235 18.66 14.85 1.36
C TYR A 235 17.24 14.35 1.10
N VAL A 236 16.50 14.05 2.18
CA VAL A 236 15.10 13.60 2.10
C VAL A 236 14.18 14.82 2.20
N MET A 237 13.64 15.25 1.06
CA MET A 237 13.03 16.58 0.92
C MET A 237 11.81 16.60 0.01
N THR A 238 10.95 17.62 0.19
CA THR A 238 9.94 17.95 -0.82
C THR A 238 10.55 18.85 -1.90
N GLN A 239 9.86 18.98 -3.04
CA GLN A 239 10.32 19.83 -4.14
C GLN A 239 10.53 21.30 -3.70
N GLU A 240 9.71 21.81 -2.78
CA GLU A 240 9.86 23.18 -2.24
C GLU A 240 11.17 23.33 -1.44
N ARG A 241 11.61 22.29 -0.73
CA ARG A 241 12.84 22.33 0.07
C ARG A 241 14.08 22.19 -0.79
N VAL A 242 14.04 21.35 -1.82
CA VAL A 242 15.15 21.25 -2.77
C VAL A 242 15.30 22.55 -3.56
N GLN A 243 14.20 23.20 -3.95
CA GLN A 243 14.26 24.55 -4.54
C GLN A 243 15.00 25.55 -3.65
N LEU A 244 14.73 25.55 -2.34
CA LEU A 244 15.44 26.42 -1.40
C LEU A 244 16.93 26.08 -1.33
N ALA A 245 17.28 24.79 -1.27
CA ALA A 245 18.68 24.35 -1.25
C ALA A 245 19.43 24.76 -2.54
N LEU A 246 18.82 24.56 -3.71
CA LEU A 246 19.39 24.97 -5.01
C LEU A 246 19.60 26.49 -5.11
N GLY A 247 18.71 27.28 -4.49
CA GLY A 247 18.83 28.74 -4.45
C GLY A 247 19.84 29.24 -3.42
N ALA A 248 20.00 28.54 -2.30
CA ALA A 248 20.95 28.87 -1.25
C ALA A 248 22.38 28.47 -1.59
N HIS A 249 22.55 27.35 -2.31
CA HIS A 249 23.85 26.73 -2.60
C HIS A 249 24.04 26.48 -4.10
N PRO A 250 24.90 27.26 -4.79
CA PRO A 250 25.25 27.04 -6.19
C PRO A 250 25.92 25.68 -6.46
N ASP A 251 26.60 25.12 -5.48
CA ASP A 251 27.30 23.83 -5.59
C ASP A 251 26.43 22.62 -5.21
N PHE A 252 25.17 22.86 -4.79
CA PHE A 252 24.24 21.78 -4.46
C PHE A 252 23.95 20.91 -5.68
N SER A 253 24.40 19.66 -5.62
CA SER A 253 24.22 18.66 -6.67
C SER A 253 23.96 17.29 -6.06
N ALA A 254 23.49 16.36 -6.89
CA ALA A 254 23.22 14.99 -6.50
C ALA A 254 23.91 14.03 -7.47
N SER A 255 24.47 12.93 -6.98
CA SER A 255 24.89 11.81 -7.83
C SER A 255 23.75 10.82 -8.08
N VAL A 256 22.78 10.76 -7.16
CA VAL A 256 21.56 9.97 -7.30
C VAL A 256 20.34 10.81 -6.97
N ILE A 257 19.35 10.77 -7.86
CA ILE A 257 18.07 11.47 -7.70
C ILE A 257 16.96 10.41 -7.65
N ILE A 258 16.27 10.31 -6.52
CA ILE A 258 15.11 9.44 -6.34
C ILE A 258 13.87 10.31 -6.32
N VAL A 259 12.98 10.13 -7.28
CA VAL A 259 11.69 10.82 -7.38
C VAL A 259 10.58 9.84 -7.00
N ASP A 260 10.19 9.84 -5.72
CA ASP A 260 9.07 9.04 -5.27
C ASP A 260 7.74 9.76 -5.54
N GLU A 261 6.69 8.98 -5.83
CA GLU A 261 5.40 9.47 -6.31
C GLU A 261 5.52 10.44 -7.51
N ALA A 262 6.34 10.06 -8.51
CA ALA A 262 6.66 10.87 -9.68
C ALA A 262 5.42 11.26 -10.53
N HIS A 263 4.27 10.60 -10.33
CA HIS A 263 2.98 11.02 -10.92
C HIS A 263 2.53 12.42 -10.51
N SER A 264 3.03 12.93 -9.39
CA SER A 264 2.77 14.30 -8.92
C SER A 264 3.30 15.37 -9.87
N ILE A 265 4.10 15.03 -10.87
CA ILE A 265 4.51 15.96 -11.94
C ILE A 265 3.31 16.50 -12.75
N ALA A 266 2.19 15.78 -12.75
CA ALA A 266 0.95 16.23 -13.38
C ALA A 266 0.15 17.24 -12.53
N ASP A 267 0.56 17.50 -11.28
CA ASP A 267 -0.23 18.26 -10.31
C ASP A 267 -0.02 19.78 -10.39
N GLY A 268 -0.65 20.42 -11.37
CA GLY A 268 -0.80 21.88 -11.43
C GLY A 268 0.51 22.63 -11.18
N SER A 269 0.53 23.55 -10.22
CA SER A 269 1.73 24.34 -9.88
C SER A 269 2.82 23.54 -9.17
N ARG A 270 2.47 22.50 -8.39
CA ARG A 270 3.45 21.66 -7.69
C ARG A 270 4.19 20.73 -8.65
N GLY A 271 3.52 20.30 -9.73
CA GLY A 271 4.13 19.52 -10.79
C GLY A 271 5.17 20.32 -11.58
N VAL A 272 4.87 21.59 -11.90
CA VAL A 272 5.83 22.52 -12.54
C VAL A 272 7.07 22.71 -11.66
N LEU A 273 6.88 22.88 -10.35
CA LEU A 273 7.99 23.02 -9.41
C LEU A 273 8.85 21.75 -9.35
N LEU A 274 8.22 20.58 -9.31
CA LEU A 274 8.93 19.29 -9.31
C LEU A 274 9.77 19.14 -10.58
N GLN A 275 9.20 19.46 -11.75
CA GLN A 275 9.93 19.43 -13.01
C GLN A 275 11.15 20.36 -12.98
N TRP A 276 10.97 21.62 -12.57
CA TRP A 276 12.05 22.60 -12.51
C TRP A 276 13.20 22.17 -11.58
N VAL A 277 12.89 21.59 -10.41
CA VAL A 277 13.90 21.07 -9.49
C VAL A 277 14.71 19.94 -10.12
N ILE A 278 14.06 19.02 -10.83
CA ILE A 278 14.74 17.89 -11.47
C ILE A 278 15.63 18.39 -12.62
N ASP A 279 15.13 19.33 -13.43
CA ASP A 279 15.91 19.95 -14.51
C ASP A 279 17.19 20.61 -13.95
N ASP A 280 17.09 21.39 -12.88
CA ASP A 280 18.24 22.08 -12.28
C ASP A 280 19.29 21.10 -11.73
N LEU A 281 18.85 20.01 -11.08
CA LEU A 281 19.73 18.95 -10.60
C LEU A 281 20.46 18.24 -11.75
N LEU A 282 19.75 17.92 -12.84
CA LEU A 282 20.33 17.28 -14.02
C LEU A 282 21.28 18.21 -14.78
N ILE A 283 21.00 19.52 -14.82
CA ILE A 283 21.91 20.52 -15.39
C ILE A 283 23.22 20.58 -14.59
N ARG A 284 23.13 20.59 -13.25
CA ARG A 284 24.31 20.64 -12.38
C ARG A 284 25.13 19.35 -12.39
N ASN A 285 24.47 18.20 -12.55
CA ASN A 285 25.15 16.92 -12.74
C ASN A 285 24.46 16.05 -13.79
N PRO A 286 24.86 16.12 -15.07
CA PRO A 286 24.28 15.31 -16.13
C PRO A 286 24.53 13.80 -15.97
N ALA A 287 25.57 13.42 -15.21
CA ALA A 287 25.90 12.02 -14.94
C ALA A 287 25.06 11.40 -13.81
N SER A 288 24.13 12.17 -13.21
CA SER A 288 23.25 11.69 -12.16
C SER A 288 22.50 10.43 -12.57
N GLN A 289 22.50 9.44 -11.69
CA GLN A 289 21.55 8.35 -11.77
C GLN A 289 20.20 8.87 -11.29
N ILE A 290 19.15 8.68 -12.10
CA ILE A 290 17.80 9.09 -11.72
C ILE A 290 16.84 7.91 -11.71
N LEU A 291 16.00 7.87 -10.68
CA LEU A 291 14.92 6.91 -10.53
C LEU A 291 13.58 7.64 -10.40
N PHE A 292 12.66 7.36 -11.32
CA PHE A 292 11.25 7.75 -11.21
C PHE A 292 10.43 6.58 -10.68
N ALA A 293 9.84 6.71 -9.49
CA ALA A 293 8.95 5.72 -8.91
C ALA A 293 7.50 6.23 -8.87
N SER A 294 6.56 5.40 -9.37
CA SER A 294 5.14 5.76 -9.38
C SER A 294 4.23 4.53 -9.19
N PRO A 295 3.06 4.65 -8.52
CA PRO A 295 2.20 3.52 -8.21
C PRO A 295 1.38 2.96 -9.38
N ALA A 296 1.12 3.74 -10.44
CA ALA A 296 0.20 3.30 -11.50
C ALA A 296 0.26 4.14 -12.81
N ILE A 297 1.43 4.58 -13.25
CA ILE A 297 1.57 5.24 -14.57
C ILE A 297 1.66 4.17 -15.67
N ARG A 298 0.89 4.35 -16.74
CA ARG A 298 0.96 3.48 -17.93
C ARG A 298 2.05 3.89 -18.93
N ASN A 299 2.37 5.18 -18.98
CA ASN A 299 3.31 5.77 -19.95
C ASN A 299 4.57 6.24 -19.20
N LEU A 300 5.48 5.30 -18.92
CA LEU A 300 6.74 5.59 -18.21
C LEU A 300 7.72 6.39 -19.09
N ASP A 301 7.68 6.16 -20.39
CA ASP A 301 8.38 6.90 -21.45
C ASP A 301 8.21 8.42 -21.41
N VAL A 302 7.15 8.93 -20.78
CA VAL A 302 6.95 10.36 -20.55
C VAL A 302 8.10 10.97 -19.76
N PHE A 303 8.64 10.26 -18.77
CA PHE A 303 9.72 10.80 -17.94
C PHE A 303 11.01 11.00 -18.74
N GLY A 304 11.40 10.01 -19.55
CA GLY A 304 12.57 10.13 -20.42
C GLY A 304 12.42 11.33 -21.38
N ARG A 305 11.26 11.46 -22.04
CA ARG A 305 11.00 12.57 -22.97
C ARG A 305 10.95 13.94 -22.29
N LEU A 306 10.37 14.03 -21.10
CA LEU A 306 10.21 15.30 -20.40
C LEU A 306 11.56 15.90 -19.97
N PHE A 307 12.51 15.04 -19.60
CA PHE A 307 13.83 15.41 -19.09
C PHE A 307 14.97 15.22 -20.11
N GLY A 308 14.66 14.86 -21.36
CA GLY A 308 15.65 14.64 -22.41
C GLY A 308 16.62 13.48 -22.11
N LEU A 309 16.13 12.40 -21.54
CA LEU A 309 16.91 11.22 -21.15
C LEU A 309 16.64 10.07 -22.13
N ASP A 310 17.65 9.67 -22.90
CA ASP A 310 17.54 8.66 -23.97
C ASP A 310 17.72 7.21 -23.48
N ASP A 311 18.23 7.00 -22.27
CA ASP A 311 18.69 5.72 -21.71
C ASP A 311 17.92 5.27 -20.46
N VAL A 312 16.64 5.64 -20.37
CA VAL A 312 15.77 5.26 -19.24
C VAL A 312 15.26 3.82 -19.42
N VAL A 313 15.57 2.95 -18.47
CA VAL A 313 15.02 1.60 -18.40
C VAL A 313 13.63 1.66 -17.79
N GLU A 314 12.64 1.18 -18.54
CA GLU A 314 11.23 1.20 -18.15
C GLU A 314 10.74 -0.20 -17.78
N PHE A 315 10.12 -0.33 -16.60
CA PHE A 315 9.42 -1.56 -16.24
C PHE A 315 8.28 -1.31 -15.25
N SER A 316 7.28 -2.19 -15.29
CA SER A 316 6.13 -2.12 -14.39
C SER A 316 5.89 -3.45 -13.70
N SER A 317 5.45 -3.39 -12.45
CA SER A 317 4.85 -4.54 -11.77
C SER A 317 3.38 -4.30 -11.52
N VAL A 318 2.56 -5.19 -12.07
CA VAL A 318 1.10 -5.29 -11.83
C VAL A 318 0.76 -6.40 -10.84
N GLU A 319 1.77 -7.05 -10.27
CA GLU A 319 1.61 -8.13 -9.31
C GLU A 319 1.63 -7.57 -7.90
N PRO A 320 0.47 -7.38 -7.26
CA PRO A 320 0.46 -7.04 -5.86
C PRO A 320 0.95 -8.27 -5.08
N THR A 321 1.95 -8.08 -4.22
CA THR A 321 2.36 -9.09 -3.23
C THR A 321 1.25 -9.42 -2.22
N VAL A 322 0.20 -8.59 -2.17
CA VAL A 322 -0.99 -8.72 -1.31
C VAL A 322 -2.24 -8.42 -2.14
N ALA A 323 -3.10 -9.42 -2.36
CA ALA A 323 -4.37 -9.14 -3.04
C ALA A 323 -5.28 -8.28 -2.14
N GLN A 324 -6.03 -7.36 -2.76
CA GLN A 324 -7.00 -6.49 -2.10
C GLN A 324 -8.41 -6.99 -2.38
N ASN A 325 -9.18 -7.18 -1.32
CA ASN A 325 -10.60 -7.50 -1.41
C ASN A 325 -11.39 -6.23 -1.21
N PHE A 326 -12.19 -5.88 -2.21
CA PHE A 326 -13.18 -4.83 -2.10
C PHE A 326 -14.52 -5.50 -1.81
N LEU A 327 -15.18 -5.08 -0.74
CA LEU A 327 -16.47 -5.61 -0.30
C LEU A 327 -17.48 -4.47 -0.17
N VAL A 328 -18.62 -4.60 -0.83
CA VAL A 328 -19.71 -3.62 -0.75
C VAL A 328 -20.81 -4.16 0.15
N THR A 329 -21.02 -3.45 1.25
CA THR A 329 -22.09 -3.75 2.20
C THR A 329 -23.30 -2.88 1.90
N THR A 330 -24.41 -3.52 1.57
CA THR A 330 -25.72 -2.90 1.39
C THR A 330 -26.63 -3.21 2.57
N VAL A 331 -27.43 -2.24 3.01
CA VAL A 331 -28.44 -2.44 4.05
C VAL A 331 -29.78 -2.76 3.38
N GLU A 332 -30.24 -4.00 3.49
CA GLU A 332 -31.50 -4.45 2.89
C GLU A 332 -32.71 -4.10 3.79
N SER A 333 -32.53 -4.17 5.11
CA SER A 333 -33.53 -3.74 6.08
C SER A 333 -32.87 -2.90 7.16
N ALA A 334 -33.11 -1.58 7.11
CA ALA A 334 -32.51 -0.63 8.04
C ALA A 334 -32.97 -0.89 9.48
N THR A 335 -34.26 -1.15 9.72
CA THR A 335 -34.81 -1.35 11.07
C THR A 335 -34.35 -2.65 11.72
N LYS A 336 -34.19 -3.72 10.93
CA LYS A 336 -33.68 -5.00 11.43
C LYS A 336 -32.15 -5.04 11.48
N GLY A 337 -31.49 -4.16 10.73
CA GLY A 337 -30.03 -4.21 10.53
C GLY A 337 -29.61 -5.40 9.68
N LYS A 338 -30.38 -5.72 8.63
CA LYS A 338 -30.02 -6.80 7.69
C LYS A 338 -29.03 -6.25 6.66
N LEU A 339 -27.80 -6.75 6.70
CA LEU A 339 -26.71 -6.39 5.80
C LEU A 339 -26.50 -7.50 4.76
N VAL A 340 -26.26 -7.12 3.52
CA VAL A 340 -25.83 -8.03 2.46
C VAL A 340 -24.49 -7.53 1.93
N ILE A 341 -23.50 -8.41 1.93
CA ILE A 341 -22.12 -8.10 1.57
C ILE A 341 -21.83 -8.75 0.22
N HIS A 342 -21.30 -7.96 -0.70
CA HIS A 342 -20.96 -8.39 -2.05
C HIS A 342 -19.49 -8.17 -2.34
N THR A 343 -18.89 -8.99 -3.20
CA THR A 343 -17.61 -8.67 -3.80
C THR A 343 -17.74 -7.46 -4.72
N ALA A 344 -16.77 -6.56 -4.64
CA ALA A 344 -16.58 -5.50 -5.60
C ALA A 344 -15.58 -5.95 -6.64
N GLY A 345 -16.09 -6.24 -7.84
CA GLY A 345 -15.31 -6.86 -8.91
C GLY A 345 -14.02 -6.09 -9.23
N ASP A 346 -13.01 -6.86 -9.59
CA ASP A 346 -11.73 -6.47 -10.20
C ASP A 346 -11.87 -6.05 -11.69
N GLY A 347 -13.06 -5.58 -12.08
CA GLY A 347 -13.45 -5.37 -13.47
C GLY A 347 -14.48 -6.40 -13.98
N SER A 348 -14.69 -7.51 -13.27
CA SER A 348 -15.81 -8.42 -13.54
C SER A 348 -17.14 -7.76 -13.14
N ARG A 349 -18.08 -7.64 -14.09
CA ARG A 349 -19.34 -6.89 -13.96
C ARG A 349 -20.38 -7.52 -13.03
N THR A 350 -20.08 -8.65 -12.39
CA THR A 350 -21.02 -9.39 -11.53
C THR A 350 -20.62 -9.28 -10.07
N LEU A 351 -21.34 -8.46 -9.30
CA LEU A 351 -21.31 -8.52 -7.85
C LEU A 351 -21.77 -9.91 -7.42
N ARG A 352 -21.00 -10.60 -6.57
CA ARG A 352 -21.43 -11.86 -5.96
C ARG A 352 -21.61 -11.69 -4.47
N GLN A 353 -22.69 -12.24 -3.93
CA GLN A 353 -22.96 -12.18 -2.50
C GLN A 353 -21.97 -13.06 -1.74
N VAL A 354 -21.33 -12.49 -0.73
CA VAL A 354 -20.38 -13.15 0.18
C VAL A 354 -21.11 -13.65 1.43
N ALA A 355 -21.92 -12.79 2.04
CA ALA A 355 -22.65 -13.12 3.26
C ALA A 355 -23.87 -12.21 3.46
N THR A 356 -24.79 -12.68 4.30
CA THR A 356 -25.84 -11.87 4.90
C THR A 356 -25.61 -11.84 6.41
N LEU A 357 -25.58 -10.65 7.01
CA LEU A 357 -25.43 -10.47 8.46
C LEU A 357 -26.67 -9.80 9.03
N GLN A 358 -27.06 -10.21 10.24
CA GLN A 358 -28.17 -9.64 10.97
C GLN A 358 -27.66 -8.97 12.23
N LEU A 359 -27.68 -7.63 12.27
CA LEU A 359 -27.15 -6.87 13.41
C LEU A 359 -28.14 -6.73 14.58
N GLY A 360 -29.42 -7.03 14.35
CA GLY A 360 -30.48 -6.92 15.36
C GLY A 360 -30.74 -5.49 15.85
N ARG A 361 -30.29 -4.47 15.11
CA ARG A 361 -30.39 -3.05 15.46
C ARG A 361 -30.57 -2.18 14.23
N THR A 362 -31.03 -0.94 14.42
CA THR A 362 -31.22 0.00 13.31
C THR A 362 -29.89 0.44 12.70
N VAL A 363 -29.80 0.38 11.36
CA VAL A 363 -28.67 0.89 10.57
C VAL A 363 -29.20 1.68 9.37
N ALA A 364 -29.72 2.86 9.64
CA ALA A 364 -30.30 3.78 8.65
C ALA A 364 -29.34 4.91 8.29
N SER A 365 -28.78 5.58 9.30
CA SER A 365 -27.99 6.80 9.10
C SER A 365 -26.57 6.49 8.61
N ARG A 366 -25.89 7.50 8.05
CA ARG A 366 -24.49 7.38 7.65
C ARG A 366 -23.60 7.07 8.86
N THR A 367 -23.83 7.74 9.99
CA THR A 367 -23.10 7.52 11.24
C THR A 367 -23.29 6.09 11.73
N GLU A 368 -24.54 5.60 11.80
CA GLU A 368 -24.83 4.21 12.21
C GLU A 368 -24.12 3.18 11.32
N LYS A 369 -24.05 3.43 10.01
CA LYS A 369 -23.30 2.57 9.09
C LYS A 369 -21.79 2.60 9.36
N LEU A 370 -21.23 3.76 9.66
CA LEU A 370 -19.80 3.94 9.99
C LEU A 370 -19.44 3.45 11.40
N VAL A 371 -20.43 3.18 12.25
CA VAL A 371 -20.24 2.62 13.59
C VAL A 371 -20.47 1.11 13.58
N HIS A 372 -21.66 0.67 13.19
CA HIS A 372 -22.07 -0.73 13.38
C HIS A 372 -21.47 -1.70 12.36
N ILE A 373 -21.23 -1.27 11.12
CA ILE A 373 -20.60 -2.14 10.11
C ILE A 373 -19.13 -2.41 10.49
N PRO A 374 -18.30 -1.38 10.81
CA PRO A 374 -16.94 -1.63 11.27
C PRO A 374 -16.86 -2.40 12.57
N ALA A 375 -17.75 -2.15 13.53
CA ALA A 375 -17.75 -2.85 14.82
C ALA A 375 -17.91 -4.38 14.67
N VAL A 376 -18.68 -4.83 13.66
CA VAL A 376 -18.91 -6.25 13.40
C VAL A 376 -17.87 -6.84 12.44
N LEU A 377 -17.64 -6.20 11.30
CA LEU A 377 -16.71 -6.72 10.28
C LEU A 377 -15.23 -6.53 10.64
N GLY A 378 -14.94 -5.61 11.57
CA GLY A 378 -13.60 -5.24 11.99
C GLY A 378 -13.16 -5.84 13.32
N GLN A 379 -14.00 -6.68 13.93
CA GLN A 379 -13.74 -7.20 15.27
C GLN A 379 -12.42 -7.98 15.33
N GLY A 380 -11.59 -7.69 16.35
CA GLY A 380 -10.30 -8.36 16.57
C GLY A 380 -9.19 -7.94 15.60
N HIS A 381 -9.40 -6.88 14.83
CA HIS A 381 -8.46 -6.41 13.81
C HIS A 381 -8.26 -4.90 13.89
N SER A 382 -7.21 -4.39 13.23
CA SER A 382 -6.99 -2.94 13.09
C SER A 382 -7.83 -2.37 11.95
N ASN A 383 -8.55 -1.28 12.23
CA ASN A 383 -9.57 -0.71 11.37
C ASN A 383 -9.35 0.79 11.18
N ILE A 384 -9.39 1.26 9.93
CA ILE A 384 -9.45 2.69 9.59
C ILE A 384 -10.83 3.01 9.04
N ILE A 385 -11.52 4.02 9.61
CA ILE A 385 -12.87 4.43 9.22
C ILE A 385 -12.84 5.86 8.68
N TYR A 386 -13.31 6.07 7.45
CA TYR A 386 -13.28 7.38 6.81
C TYR A 386 -14.53 8.22 7.12
N ALA A 387 -14.27 9.37 7.74
CA ALA A 387 -15.22 10.44 7.98
C ALA A 387 -15.01 11.64 7.03
N ASN A 388 -16.08 12.41 6.80
CA ASN A 388 -16.11 13.60 5.96
C ASN A 388 -15.52 14.85 6.61
N GLY A 389 -15.28 14.83 7.92
CA GLY A 389 -14.78 15.97 8.68
C GLY A 389 -14.56 15.61 10.14
N ALA A 390 -13.96 16.54 10.91
CA ALA A 390 -13.62 16.34 12.32
C ALA A 390 -14.84 15.96 13.17
N ALA A 391 -15.95 16.69 13.04
CA ALA A 391 -17.17 16.41 13.81
C ALA A 391 -17.76 15.01 13.57
N GLU A 392 -17.77 14.53 12.31
CA GLU A 392 -18.21 13.15 12.02
C GLU A 392 -17.21 12.13 12.57
N ALA A 393 -15.90 12.43 12.50
CA ALA A 393 -14.87 11.54 13.04
C ALA A 393 -15.00 11.37 14.56
N GLU A 394 -15.18 12.47 15.28
CA GLU A 394 -15.38 12.47 16.74
C GLU A 394 -16.68 11.74 17.12
N SER A 395 -17.78 12.02 16.42
CA SER A 395 -19.08 11.40 16.70
C SER A 395 -19.07 9.88 16.46
N VAL A 396 -18.47 9.41 15.36
CA VAL A 396 -18.33 7.98 15.07
C VAL A 396 -17.41 7.31 16.09
N ALA A 397 -16.29 7.95 16.46
CA ALA A 397 -15.36 7.41 17.45
C ALA A 397 -15.99 7.24 18.83
N LEU A 398 -16.77 8.23 19.30
CA LEU A 398 -17.47 8.15 20.59
C LEU A 398 -18.49 7.00 20.62
N GLN A 399 -19.29 6.84 19.56
CA GLN A 399 -20.26 5.73 19.48
C GLN A 399 -19.58 4.36 19.36
N LEU A 400 -18.45 4.28 18.66
CA LEU A 400 -17.63 3.06 18.64
C LEU A 400 -17.06 2.74 20.02
N ALA A 401 -16.56 3.75 20.74
CA ALA A 401 -16.04 3.56 22.09
C ALA A 401 -17.12 3.08 23.06
N GLU A 402 -18.35 3.60 22.95
CA GLU A 402 -19.50 3.14 23.73
C GLU A 402 -19.83 1.65 23.45
N LEU A 403 -19.74 1.20 22.19
CA LEU A 403 -19.91 -0.23 21.86
C LEU A 403 -18.79 -1.12 22.40
N MET A 404 -17.67 -0.53 22.79
CA MET A 404 -16.48 -1.21 23.29
C MET A 404 -16.26 -0.94 24.79
N SER A 405 -17.27 -0.42 25.50
CA SER A 405 -17.18 0.02 26.90
C SER A 405 -16.77 -1.06 27.89
N ASP A 406 -17.00 -2.32 27.55
CA ASP A 406 -16.67 -3.48 28.39
C ASP A 406 -15.16 -3.81 28.36
N ARG A 407 -14.36 -3.06 27.60
CA ARG A 407 -12.91 -3.26 27.51
C ARG A 407 -12.19 -2.49 28.62
N GLU A 408 -11.43 -3.22 29.41
CA GLU A 408 -10.52 -2.60 30.37
C GLU A 408 -9.40 -1.83 29.65
N PRO A 409 -9.10 -0.59 30.08
CA PRO A 409 -8.05 0.20 29.47
C PRO A 409 -6.66 -0.34 29.88
N THR A 410 -5.76 -0.44 28.90
CA THR A 410 -4.34 -0.72 29.14
C THR A 410 -3.63 0.50 29.72
N GLU A 411 -2.47 0.29 30.34
CA GLU A 411 -1.64 1.40 30.85
C GLU A 411 -1.27 2.39 29.74
N ALA A 412 -0.93 1.89 28.54
CA ALA A 412 -0.63 2.72 27.37
C ALA A 412 -1.84 3.58 26.93
N ARG A 413 -3.06 3.02 26.97
CA ARG A 413 -4.29 3.75 26.66
C ARG A 413 -4.61 4.81 27.72
N LEU A 414 -4.36 4.52 28.99
CA LEU A 414 -4.52 5.50 30.08
C LEU A 414 -3.54 6.67 29.92
N ALA A 415 -2.26 6.39 29.64
CA ALA A 415 -1.25 7.41 29.37
C ALA A 415 -1.61 8.28 28.17
N LEU A 416 -2.13 7.70 27.08
CA LEU A 416 -2.62 8.45 25.93
C LEU A 416 -3.84 9.31 26.28
N SER A 417 -4.74 8.79 27.11
CA SER A 417 -5.89 9.54 27.65
C SER A 417 -5.41 10.76 28.44
N ASP A 418 -4.43 10.60 29.33
CA ASP A 418 -3.91 11.69 30.15
C ASP A 418 -3.19 12.75 29.30
N LEU A 419 -2.39 12.33 28.32
CA LEU A 419 -1.80 13.24 27.33
C LEU A 419 -2.88 14.04 26.58
N ALA A 420 -3.99 13.40 26.21
CA ALA A 420 -5.10 14.08 25.54
C ALA A 420 -5.80 15.11 26.45
N LYS A 421 -5.93 14.80 27.75
CA LYS A 421 -6.47 15.74 28.75
C LYS A 421 -5.58 16.97 28.91
N GLU A 422 -4.27 16.76 29.00
CA GLU A 422 -3.27 17.82 29.20
C GLU A 422 -3.08 18.69 27.95
N ALA A 423 -3.01 18.06 26.77
CA ALA A 423 -2.72 18.76 25.51
C ALA A 423 -3.92 19.56 24.97
N VAL A 424 -5.15 19.18 25.33
CA VAL A 424 -6.37 19.80 24.81
C VAL A 424 -7.31 20.23 25.94
N HIS A 425 -8.00 19.28 26.57
CA HIS A 425 -8.94 19.54 27.67
C HIS A 425 -9.43 18.21 28.29
N ALA A 426 -9.83 18.23 29.57
CA ALA A 426 -10.34 17.04 30.28
C ALA A 426 -11.58 16.40 29.62
N ASN A 427 -12.43 17.21 28.99
CA ASN A 427 -13.66 16.76 28.30
C ASN A 427 -13.44 16.51 26.79
N TYR A 428 -12.20 16.47 26.32
CA TYR A 428 -11.94 16.20 24.91
C TYR A 428 -12.35 14.77 24.57
N ALA A 429 -13.11 14.56 23.49
CA ALA A 429 -13.71 13.27 23.14
C ALA A 429 -12.69 12.11 23.09
N LEU A 430 -11.46 12.41 22.68
CA LEU A 430 -10.39 11.42 22.58
C LEU A 430 -10.06 10.77 23.92
N VAL A 431 -10.20 11.51 25.03
CA VAL A 431 -9.89 11.05 26.39
C VAL A 431 -10.67 9.78 26.74
N GLU A 432 -11.94 9.72 26.36
CA GLU A 432 -12.75 8.53 26.61
C GLU A 432 -12.56 7.48 25.53
N CYS A 433 -12.43 7.89 24.26
CA CYS A 433 -12.30 6.94 23.15
C CYS A 433 -11.08 6.02 23.31
N VAL A 434 -9.92 6.57 23.67
CA VAL A 434 -8.65 5.82 23.66
C VAL A 434 -8.61 4.72 24.73
N LYS A 435 -9.34 4.89 25.84
CA LYS A 435 -9.49 3.86 26.88
C LYS A 435 -10.06 2.56 26.31
N HIS A 436 -10.98 2.68 25.36
CA HIS A 436 -11.68 1.55 24.74
C HIS A 436 -11.00 1.04 23.46
N GLY A 437 -9.79 1.53 23.15
CA GLY A 437 -9.05 1.18 21.93
C GLY A 437 -9.59 1.86 20.66
N VAL A 438 -10.24 3.02 20.81
CA VAL A 438 -10.79 3.81 19.69
C VAL A 438 -10.13 5.19 19.66
N ALA A 439 -9.79 5.71 18.48
CA ALA A 439 -9.25 7.06 18.34
C ALA A 439 -9.79 7.75 17.09
N PHE A 440 -9.56 9.06 16.99
CA PHE A 440 -9.83 9.82 15.77
C PHE A 440 -8.64 10.70 15.36
N HIS A 441 -8.51 10.96 14.05
CA HIS A 441 -7.38 11.69 13.48
C HIS A 441 -7.75 12.66 12.33
N TYR A 442 -7.37 13.92 12.48
CA TYR A 442 -7.49 14.98 11.46
C TYR A 442 -6.42 16.07 11.66
N SER A 443 -6.24 16.94 10.66
CA SER A 443 -5.10 17.87 10.58
C SER A 443 -4.92 18.85 11.74
N ASN A 444 -6.00 19.20 12.44
CA ASN A 444 -5.99 20.23 13.50
C ASN A 444 -5.63 19.68 14.89
N ILE A 445 -5.38 18.37 15.03
CA ILE A 445 -4.95 17.78 16.31
C ILE A 445 -3.48 18.20 16.57
N PRO A 446 -3.12 18.61 17.81
CA PRO A 446 -1.75 18.95 18.18
C PRO A 446 -0.74 17.87 17.74
N THR A 447 0.41 18.30 17.22
CA THR A 447 1.40 17.38 16.59
C THR A 447 1.89 16.30 17.54
N GLN A 448 2.12 16.61 18.82
CA GLN A 448 2.53 15.63 19.83
C GLN A 448 1.45 14.54 20.01
N LEU A 449 0.20 14.95 20.12
CA LEU A 449 -0.93 14.03 20.27
C LEU A 449 -1.18 13.20 19.01
N ARG A 450 -1.03 13.77 17.81
CA ARG A 450 -1.10 13.00 16.54
C ARG A 450 -0.06 11.89 16.50
N ARG A 451 1.20 12.20 16.83
CA ARG A 451 2.28 11.19 16.88
C ARG A 451 1.98 10.08 17.90
N ALA A 452 1.44 10.44 19.06
CA ALA A 452 1.07 9.46 20.08
C ALA A 452 -0.06 8.52 19.61
N ILE A 453 -1.08 9.05 18.92
CA ILE A 453 -2.14 8.24 18.29
C ILE A 453 -1.55 7.32 17.21
N GLU A 454 -0.69 7.84 16.34
CA GLU A 454 -0.05 7.06 15.27
C GLU A 454 0.80 5.91 15.83
N ALA A 455 1.55 6.16 16.90
CA ALA A 455 2.30 5.14 17.62
C ALA A 455 1.39 4.08 18.24
N ALA A 456 0.31 4.50 18.91
CA ALA A 456 -0.66 3.60 19.54
C ALA A 456 -1.41 2.71 18.53
N VAL A 457 -1.69 3.23 17.32
CA VAL A 457 -2.23 2.41 16.22
C VAL A 457 -1.19 1.41 15.74
N SER A 458 0.07 1.83 15.62
CA SER A 458 1.15 0.97 15.13
C SER A 458 1.50 -0.15 16.11
N SER A 459 1.37 0.08 17.42
CA SER A 459 1.59 -0.93 18.47
C SER A 459 0.38 -1.83 18.73
N GLY A 460 -0.76 -1.59 18.08
CA GLY A 460 -2.00 -2.35 18.29
C GLY A 460 -2.81 -1.95 19.53
N GLU A 461 -2.48 -0.82 20.17
CA GLU A 461 -3.26 -0.30 21.29
C GLU A 461 -4.60 0.31 20.81
N ILE A 462 -4.67 0.79 19.57
CA ILE A 462 -5.90 1.31 18.96
C ILE A 462 -6.36 0.38 17.83
N ASP A 463 -7.55 -0.21 18.00
CA ASP A 463 -8.18 -1.11 17.02
C ASP A 463 -9.01 -0.34 16.00
N TYR A 464 -9.55 0.82 16.35
CA TYR A 464 -10.42 1.63 15.49
C TYR A 464 -9.93 3.07 15.41
N LEU A 465 -9.44 3.46 14.23
CA LEU A 465 -9.05 4.83 13.94
C LEU A 465 -10.03 5.49 12.98
N VAL A 466 -10.77 6.49 13.45
CA VAL A 466 -11.67 7.28 12.61
C VAL A 466 -10.96 8.51 12.07
N CYS A 467 -10.78 8.64 10.75
CA CYS A 467 -9.98 9.70 10.17
C CYS A 467 -10.65 10.44 9.01
N THR A 468 -10.16 11.65 8.75
CA THR A 468 -10.48 12.37 7.50
C THR A 468 -9.51 12.01 6.38
N SER A 469 -9.82 12.42 5.15
CA SER A 469 -9.00 12.11 3.96
C SER A 469 -7.55 12.61 4.02
N THR A 470 -7.21 13.48 4.98
CA THR A 470 -5.85 14.02 5.14
C THR A 470 -4.86 12.98 5.65
N LEU A 471 -5.32 11.88 6.25
CA LEU A 471 -4.45 10.79 6.71
C LEU A 471 -3.80 10.02 5.53
N LEU A 472 -4.53 9.88 4.41
CA LEU A 472 -4.08 9.15 3.21
C LEU A 472 -2.85 9.76 2.51
N GLN A 473 -2.57 11.04 2.78
CA GLN A 473 -1.52 11.78 2.08
C GLN A 473 -0.19 11.79 2.85
N GLY A 474 -0.03 11.00 3.90
CA GLY A 474 1.18 11.14 4.70
C GLY A 474 1.46 10.19 5.84
N VAL A 475 0.59 9.25 6.21
CA VAL A 475 0.87 8.38 7.35
C VAL A 475 0.76 6.92 6.98
N ASN A 476 1.85 6.19 7.17
CA ASN A 476 1.95 4.76 6.95
C ASN A 476 1.42 3.97 8.16
N LEU A 477 0.10 3.95 8.36
CA LEU A 477 -0.52 3.18 9.44
C LEU A 477 -0.90 1.77 9.00
N PRO A 478 -0.61 0.74 9.83
CA PRO A 478 -1.04 -0.62 9.58
C PRO A 478 -2.54 -0.76 9.87
N ALA A 479 -3.32 -1.19 8.87
CA ALA A 479 -4.74 -1.49 9.03
C ALA A 479 -5.10 -2.79 8.31
N LYS A 480 -5.76 -3.73 8.98
CA LYS A 480 -6.37 -4.87 8.28
C LYS A 480 -7.58 -4.39 7.47
N ASN A 481 -8.41 -3.52 8.01
CA ASN A 481 -9.64 -3.11 7.35
C ASN A 481 -9.70 -1.60 7.12
N ILE A 482 -10.20 -1.20 5.95
CA ILE A 482 -10.54 0.18 5.66
C ILE A 482 -12.01 0.29 5.33
N PHE A 483 -12.75 1.12 6.06
CA PHE A 483 -14.18 1.36 5.88
C PHE A 483 -14.44 2.75 5.30
N MET A 484 -15.18 2.81 4.20
CA MET A 484 -15.56 4.06 3.53
C MET A 484 -17.04 4.05 3.19
N PHE A 485 -17.75 5.14 3.50
CA PHE A 485 -19.13 5.29 3.05
C PHE A 485 -19.18 5.90 1.64
N ALA A 486 -19.82 5.20 0.69
CA ALA A 486 -20.06 5.64 -0.68
C ALA A 486 -18.86 6.34 -1.37
N PRO A 487 -17.71 5.64 -1.52
CA PRO A 487 -16.55 6.19 -2.22
C PRO A 487 -16.79 6.31 -3.74
N GLU A 488 -16.22 7.35 -4.35
CA GLU A 488 -16.12 7.49 -5.81
C GLU A 488 -14.69 7.14 -6.26
N LYS A 489 -14.53 6.14 -7.15
CA LYS A 489 -13.25 5.81 -7.80
C LYS A 489 -13.00 6.77 -8.96
N VAL A 490 -11.81 7.38 -9.01
CA VAL A 490 -11.32 8.22 -10.10
C VAL A 490 -10.46 7.34 -11.01
N GLY A 491 -10.93 6.98 -12.22
CA GLY A 491 -10.19 6.13 -13.16
C GLY A 491 -11.05 5.54 -14.30
N PRO A 492 -10.45 4.81 -15.27
CA PRO A 492 -11.14 4.28 -16.45
C PRO A 492 -12.17 3.18 -16.14
N GLU A 493 -12.02 2.50 -15.00
CA GLU A 493 -13.03 1.59 -14.45
C GLU A 493 -13.90 2.34 -13.45
N HIS A 494 -15.00 2.90 -13.95
CA HIS A 494 -15.99 3.53 -13.10
C HIS A 494 -16.66 2.48 -12.22
N TRP A 495 -16.57 2.64 -10.89
CA TRP A 495 -17.64 2.16 -10.04
C TRP A 495 -18.88 2.98 -10.41
N SER A 496 -19.82 2.40 -11.17
CA SER A 496 -21.12 3.04 -11.39
C SER A 496 -21.65 3.45 -10.02
N ARG A 497 -22.24 4.65 -9.87
CA ARG A 497 -22.86 5.11 -8.62
C ARG A 497 -23.74 4.02 -8.00
N GLN A 498 -23.18 3.16 -7.16
CA GLN A 498 -23.97 2.25 -6.38
C GLN A 498 -24.28 3.00 -5.10
N THR A 499 -25.41 3.70 -5.19
CA THR A 499 -26.35 3.99 -4.11
C THR A 499 -25.96 3.38 -2.76
N SER A 500 -25.58 4.25 -1.81
CA SER A 500 -25.76 4.08 -0.36
C SER A 500 -24.97 3.00 0.39
N GLY A 501 -24.02 2.31 -0.24
CA GLY A 501 -23.23 1.23 0.35
C GLY A 501 -21.99 1.68 1.13
N THR A 502 -21.55 0.85 2.09
CA THR A 502 -20.26 0.99 2.78
C THR A 502 -19.26 0.04 2.11
N LEU A 503 -18.14 0.58 1.64
CA LEU A 503 -17.02 -0.18 1.11
C LEU A 503 -16.09 -0.59 2.26
N LEU A 504 -15.81 -1.88 2.35
CA LEU A 504 -14.72 -2.44 3.14
C LEU A 504 -13.60 -2.84 2.17
N VAL A 505 -12.38 -2.38 2.43
CA VAL A 505 -11.17 -2.89 1.80
C VAL A 505 -10.42 -3.73 2.82
N ALA A 506 -10.24 -5.01 2.52
CA ALA A 506 -9.57 -5.99 3.39
C ALA A 506 -8.51 -6.78 2.59
N PRO A 507 -7.38 -7.17 3.19
CA PRO A 507 -6.31 -7.90 2.52
C PRO A 507 -6.75 -9.32 2.26
N ALA A 508 -6.19 -9.91 1.21
CA ALA A 508 -6.21 -11.34 0.99
C ALA A 508 -5.09 -11.98 1.81
N GLY A 509 -5.46 -12.91 2.69
CA GLY A 509 -4.58 -13.61 3.61
C GLY A 509 -4.67 -13.07 5.05
N SER A 510 -4.76 -14.00 6.01
CA SER A 510 -5.05 -13.72 7.43
C SER A 510 -3.94 -12.97 8.19
N SER A 511 -2.71 -12.91 7.68
CA SER A 511 -1.53 -12.41 8.41
C SER A 511 -0.98 -11.06 7.95
N ARG A 512 -1.59 -10.38 6.97
CA ARG A 512 -1.05 -9.11 6.45
C ARG A 512 -1.97 -7.93 6.74
N SER A 513 -1.43 -6.87 7.32
CA SER A 513 -2.06 -5.55 7.38
C SER A 513 -1.72 -4.74 6.12
N PHE A 514 -2.61 -3.86 5.68
CA PHE A 514 -2.28 -2.84 4.69
C PHE A 514 -1.50 -1.70 5.33
N LYS A 515 -0.57 -1.15 4.56
CA LYS A 515 -0.09 0.22 4.73
C LYS A 515 -1.08 1.14 4.00
N ALA A 516 -1.85 1.96 4.71
CA ALA A 516 -2.76 2.93 4.09
C ALA A 516 -1.95 3.97 3.28
N THR A 517 -1.70 3.68 2.00
CA THR A 517 -0.84 4.46 1.10
C THR A 517 -1.54 4.73 -0.23
N SER A 518 -0.93 5.55 -1.09
CA SER A 518 -1.45 6.16 -2.32
C SER A 518 -2.33 5.31 -3.26
N SER A 519 -2.32 3.97 -3.20
CA SER A 519 -3.30 3.13 -3.92
C SER A 519 -4.77 3.45 -3.58
N SER A 520 -5.09 3.86 -2.35
CA SER A 520 -6.43 4.32 -1.94
C SER A 520 -6.69 5.81 -2.26
N SER A 521 -5.70 6.54 -2.75
CA SER A 521 -5.83 7.95 -3.17
C SER A 521 -6.71 8.14 -4.41
N THR A 522 -6.95 7.07 -5.17
CA THR A 522 -7.90 7.07 -6.30
C THR A 522 -9.36 7.03 -5.85
N MET A 523 -9.64 6.87 -4.55
CA MET A 523 -10.98 6.86 -3.98
C MET A 523 -11.24 8.13 -3.18
N THR A 524 -12.31 8.87 -3.52
CA THR A 524 -12.70 10.09 -2.81
C THR A 524 -14.08 9.94 -2.19
N ASN A 525 -14.32 10.53 -1.02
CA ASN A 525 -15.66 10.55 -0.43
C ASN A 525 -16.55 11.49 -1.27
N GLY A 526 -17.66 10.98 -1.82
CA GLY A 526 -18.41 11.51 -2.97
C GLY A 526 -19.01 12.92 -2.91
N ARG A 527 -18.62 13.78 -1.94
CA ARG A 527 -19.04 15.19 -1.87
C ARG A 527 -18.08 16.19 -2.52
N ARG A 528 -16.81 15.84 -2.79
CA ARG A 528 -15.80 16.80 -3.31
C ARG A 528 -15.54 16.77 -4.83
N SER A 529 -16.08 15.82 -5.59
CA SER A 529 -15.65 15.59 -6.99
C SER A 529 -16.05 16.70 -7.99
N ARG A 530 -17.12 17.46 -7.74
CA ARG A 530 -17.58 18.49 -8.70
C ARG A 530 -16.67 19.71 -8.83
N SER A 531 -16.07 20.21 -7.73
CA SER A 531 -15.23 21.41 -7.83
C SER A 531 -13.85 21.11 -8.43
N THR A 532 -13.33 19.91 -8.20
CA THR A 532 -11.97 19.51 -8.61
C THR A 532 -11.93 19.06 -10.07
N ALA A 533 -12.89 18.23 -10.53
CA ALA A 533 -12.96 17.81 -11.92
C ALA A 533 -13.26 18.96 -12.89
N GLN A 534 -14.04 19.96 -12.45
CA GLN A 534 -14.35 21.16 -13.23
C GLN A 534 -13.16 22.14 -13.28
N LYS A 535 -12.35 22.20 -12.22
CA LYS A 535 -11.06 22.91 -12.19
C LYS A 535 -9.99 22.23 -13.05
N ILE A 536 -9.91 20.90 -13.05
CA ILE A 536 -8.98 20.14 -13.89
C ILE A 536 -9.31 20.32 -15.38
N ARG A 537 -10.60 20.23 -15.75
CA ARG A 537 -11.03 20.48 -17.15
C ARG A 537 -10.80 21.92 -17.60
N SER A 538 -10.95 22.92 -16.72
CA SER A 538 -10.69 24.31 -17.07
C SER A 538 -9.20 24.62 -17.18
N SER A 539 -8.35 24.01 -16.34
CA SER A 539 -6.89 24.11 -16.41
C SER A 539 -6.31 23.42 -17.66
N LEU A 540 -6.81 22.23 -18.02
CA LEU A 540 -6.40 21.53 -19.26
C LEU A 540 -6.79 22.31 -20.54
N ARG A 541 -7.90 23.06 -20.49
CA ARG A 541 -8.33 23.92 -21.60
C ARG A 541 -7.45 25.17 -21.75
N ARG A 542 -6.94 25.72 -20.64
CA ARG A 542 -5.99 26.84 -20.64
C ARG A 542 -4.58 26.39 -21.09
N LEU A 543 -4.16 25.19 -20.71
CA LEU A 543 -2.88 24.60 -21.15
C LEU A 543 -2.86 24.37 -22.66
N ARG A 544 -3.93 23.82 -23.26
CA ARG A 544 -4.02 23.68 -24.73
C ARG A 544 -3.96 25.01 -25.48
N ALA A 545 -4.45 26.11 -24.90
CA ALA A 545 -4.39 27.44 -25.51
C ALA A 545 -2.99 28.06 -25.41
N ALA A 546 -2.26 27.79 -24.32
CA ALA A 546 -0.89 28.27 -24.11
C ALA A 546 0.13 27.54 -25.01
N SER A 547 -0.07 26.24 -25.28
CA SER A 547 0.81 25.46 -26.17
C SER A 547 0.74 25.92 -27.64
N THR A 548 -0.41 26.41 -28.11
CA THR A 548 -0.56 26.94 -29.47
C THR A 548 0.09 28.31 -29.67
N ASN A 549 0.26 29.11 -28.62
CA ASN A 549 0.82 30.46 -28.74
C ASN A 549 2.35 30.51 -28.67
N ILE A 550 3.02 29.42 -28.28
CA ILE A 550 4.50 29.34 -28.21
C ILE A 550 5.12 28.80 -29.51
N MET A 551 4.30 28.27 -30.43
CA MET A 551 4.77 27.83 -31.76
C MET A 551 4.64 28.90 -32.87
N THR A 552 4.24 30.13 -32.55
CA THR A 552 4.08 31.22 -33.54
C THR A 552 4.66 32.57 -33.11
N SER A 553 5.69 32.59 -32.26
CA SER A 553 6.43 33.83 -31.95
C SER A 553 7.93 33.60 -31.95
#